data_AF-R5LHE6-F1
#
_entry.id   AF-R5LHE6-F1
#
_cell.length_a   1.000
_cell.length_b   1.000
_cell.length_c   1.000
_cell.angle_alpha   90.00
_cell.angle_beta   90.00
_cell.angle_gamma   90.00
#
_symmetry.space_group_name_H-M   'P 1'
#
loop_
_entity.id
_entity.type
_entity.pdbx_description
1 polymer ?
#
loop_
_entity_poly.entity_id
_entity_poly.type
_entity_poly.pdbx_seq_one_letter_code
_entity_poly.pdbx_strand_id
1 'polypeptide(L)'
;MKICEEKIPPLMVFQELFNENVLFARGINWLYPDKTEEQRLMGFANISSELLMTGKTLGEYLTDAVMYSKSPLFAAIVKEPTEARKKALAYDIALIKKIVKEYTASAVKKALADIAGATADYAALPEYESGKFTLTADRLIKFAQKNGTGDFAKYKAFTFRGGKLIPVEHIDPIRLTDLKNYELQRNQVVENTIAFLNGLPAQNALLYGDRGCGKSSTIKAILNEYDQLRMIELPKAEIAGLGDLYAMLKDIPMHFIVTIDDLTFTQDDERFGILKATLDGSLSARPDNILIYATTNRRKLIKETYADRSATDVNKSDAVDESMSLADRFGLFITFTQPNREIYFDIVRQLAEDMDIEIDDSELTQAAERFALKRGGRSPRIARQFVDWLNARIELGLDY
;
A
#
# COMPACT_ATOMS: atom_id res chain seq x y z
N MET A 1 21.78 18.41 -27.33
CA MET A 1 22.94 17.68 -26.79
C MET A 1 23.41 16.82 -27.94
N LYS A 2 24.71 16.69 -28.15
CA LYS A 2 25.13 15.82 -29.26
C LYS A 2 25.03 14.36 -28.81
N ILE A 3 24.00 13.67 -29.28
CA ILE A 3 23.69 12.27 -28.92
C ILE A 3 24.91 11.41 -29.30
N CYS A 4 25.31 10.50 -28.42
CA CYS A 4 26.50 9.64 -28.57
C CYS A 4 27.87 10.35 -28.65
N GLU A 5 27.92 11.69 -28.79
CA GLU A 5 29.16 12.49 -28.85
C GLU A 5 29.51 13.18 -27.52
N GLU A 6 28.50 13.59 -26.75
CA GLU A 6 28.65 14.27 -25.48
C GLU A 6 28.04 13.45 -24.33
N LYS A 7 28.70 13.44 -23.18
CA LYS A 7 28.11 12.86 -21.97
C LYS A 7 26.98 13.74 -21.48
N ILE A 8 25.90 13.12 -21.03
CA ILE A 8 24.82 13.85 -20.38
C ILE A 8 25.36 14.45 -19.08
N PRO A 9 25.13 15.75 -18.81
CA PRO A 9 25.48 16.34 -17.52
C PRO A 9 24.86 15.54 -16.36
N PRO A 10 25.52 15.49 -15.19
CA PRO A 10 24.95 14.80 -14.04
C PRO A 10 23.67 15.49 -13.57
N LEU A 11 22.72 14.70 -13.07
CA LEU A 11 21.58 15.17 -12.31
C LEU A 11 22.04 15.62 -10.92
N MET A 12 21.47 16.70 -10.39
CA MET A 12 21.80 17.21 -9.06
C MET A 12 21.00 16.50 -7.96
N VAL A 13 19.71 16.26 -8.21
CA VAL A 13 18.75 15.69 -7.26
C VAL A 13 18.63 14.19 -7.44
N PHE A 14 18.52 13.72 -8.68
CA PHE A 14 18.27 12.30 -8.99
C PHE A 14 19.54 11.57 -9.47
N GLN A 15 20.64 11.72 -8.72
CA GLN A 15 21.93 11.12 -9.07
C GLN A 15 21.86 9.59 -9.16
N GLU A 16 21.04 8.97 -8.33
CA GLU A 16 20.82 7.53 -8.31
C GLU A 16 20.31 7.00 -9.65
N LEU A 17 19.60 7.81 -10.44
CA LEU A 17 19.15 7.40 -11.78
C LEU A 17 20.35 7.07 -12.67
N PHE A 18 21.43 7.85 -12.62
CA PHE A 18 22.61 7.56 -13.45
C PHE A 18 23.36 6.29 -13.03
N ASN A 19 23.29 5.93 -11.76
CA ASN A 19 24.11 4.88 -11.17
C ASN A 19 23.37 3.53 -11.10
N GLU A 20 22.08 3.56 -10.78
CA GLU A 20 21.31 2.36 -10.43
C GLU A 20 20.21 2.05 -11.45
N ASN A 21 19.71 3.04 -12.19
CA ASN A 21 18.67 2.80 -13.17
C ASN A 21 19.25 2.15 -14.44
N VAL A 22 18.67 1.03 -14.86
CA VAL A 22 19.14 0.22 -16.00
C VAL A 22 19.24 1.06 -17.27
N LEU A 23 18.25 1.92 -17.54
CA LEU A 23 18.18 2.75 -18.73
C LEU A 23 19.37 3.70 -18.82
N PHE A 24 19.80 4.29 -17.71
CA PHE A 24 20.97 5.17 -17.70
C PHE A 24 22.28 4.39 -17.58
N ALA A 25 22.40 3.53 -16.57
CA ALA A 25 23.65 2.88 -16.20
C ALA A 25 24.16 1.91 -17.28
N ARG A 26 23.23 1.18 -17.93
CA ARG A 26 23.52 0.16 -18.96
C ARG A 26 22.99 0.50 -20.35
N GLY A 27 22.12 1.50 -20.46
CA GLY A 27 21.62 2.00 -21.74
C GLY A 27 22.41 3.22 -22.21
N ILE A 28 21.99 4.41 -21.77
CA ILE A 28 22.52 5.71 -22.19
C ILE A 28 24.03 5.83 -21.99
N ASN A 29 24.56 5.39 -20.84
CA ASN A 29 25.99 5.47 -20.56
C ASN A 29 26.84 4.62 -21.51
N TRP A 30 26.24 3.60 -22.11
CA TRP A 30 26.89 2.73 -23.09
C TRP A 30 26.85 3.30 -24.51
N LEU A 31 26.11 4.39 -24.72
CA LEU A 31 26.08 5.12 -26.01
C LEU A 31 27.22 6.13 -26.16
N TYR A 32 28.01 6.38 -25.12
CA TYR A 32 29.03 7.44 -25.11
C TYR A 32 30.26 7.16 -25.99
N PRO A 33 31.05 8.20 -26.32
CA PRO A 33 32.21 8.06 -27.21
C PRO A 33 33.27 7.08 -26.73
N ASP A 34 33.44 6.93 -25.41
CA ASP A 34 34.43 6.03 -24.81
C ASP A 34 34.08 4.54 -24.89
N LYS A 35 32.97 4.18 -25.54
CA LYS A 35 32.43 2.82 -25.64
C LYS A 35 32.71 2.19 -27.00
N THR A 36 32.86 0.86 -27.01
CA THR A 36 33.02 0.07 -28.25
C THR A 36 31.70 -0.01 -29.03
N GLU A 37 31.77 -0.38 -30.32
CA GLU A 37 30.57 -0.57 -31.15
C GLU A 37 29.59 -1.60 -30.55
N GLU A 38 30.12 -2.72 -30.06
CA GLU A 38 29.36 -3.76 -29.36
C GLU A 38 28.66 -3.23 -28.10
N GLN A 39 29.36 -2.44 -27.28
CA GLN A 39 28.78 -1.82 -26.09
C GLN A 39 27.66 -0.85 -26.46
N ARG A 40 27.80 -0.08 -27.54
CA ARG A 40 26.76 0.85 -27.99
C ARG A 40 25.52 0.12 -28.51
N LEU A 41 25.71 -0.97 -29.26
CA LEU A 41 24.61 -1.86 -29.67
C LEU A 41 23.87 -2.41 -28.45
N MET A 42 24.61 -2.91 -27.47
CA MET A 42 24.02 -3.41 -26.23
C MET A 42 23.34 -2.30 -25.43
N GLY A 43 23.90 -1.08 -25.43
CA GLY A 43 23.29 0.10 -24.82
C GLY A 43 21.93 0.42 -25.43
N PHE A 44 21.84 0.45 -26.76
CA PHE A 44 20.55 0.62 -27.45
C PHE A 44 19.59 -0.54 -27.12
N ALA A 45 20.05 -1.79 -27.20
CA ALA A 45 19.23 -2.96 -26.90
C ALA A 45 18.70 -2.93 -25.45
N ASN A 46 19.50 -2.50 -24.48
CA ASN A 46 19.10 -2.36 -23.08
C ASN A 46 17.99 -1.32 -22.91
N ILE A 47 18.09 -0.16 -23.60
CA ILE A 47 17.01 0.86 -23.58
C ILE A 47 15.72 0.26 -24.15
N SER A 48 15.80 -0.35 -25.34
CA SER A 48 14.63 -0.93 -26.01
C SER A 48 14.01 -2.05 -25.18
N SER A 49 14.82 -2.96 -24.66
CA SER A 49 14.38 -4.09 -23.85
C SER A 49 13.65 -3.63 -22.59
N GLU A 50 14.20 -2.65 -21.85
CA GLU A 50 13.60 -2.13 -20.62
C GLU A 50 12.22 -1.48 -20.89
N LEU A 51 12.13 -0.66 -21.94
CA LEU A 51 10.88 0.01 -22.31
C LEU A 51 9.82 -1.00 -22.79
N LEU A 52 10.22 -1.98 -23.59
CA LEU A 52 9.33 -3.04 -24.08
C LEU A 52 8.86 -3.97 -22.96
N MET A 53 9.73 -4.33 -22.02
CA MET A 53 9.36 -5.16 -20.86
C MET A 53 8.34 -4.46 -19.95
N THR A 54 8.48 -3.15 -19.80
CA THR A 54 7.56 -2.36 -18.96
C THR A 54 6.29 -1.92 -19.71
N GLY A 55 6.27 -2.01 -21.04
CA GLY A 55 5.20 -1.50 -21.89
C GLY A 55 5.07 0.03 -21.86
N LYS A 56 6.12 0.75 -21.43
CA LYS A 56 6.11 2.20 -21.24
C LYS A 56 6.91 2.91 -22.32
N THR A 57 6.48 4.12 -22.66
CA THR A 57 7.32 5.06 -23.39
C THR A 57 8.50 5.53 -22.54
N LEU A 58 9.56 6.06 -23.17
CA LEU A 58 10.70 6.66 -22.45
C LEU A 58 10.25 7.77 -21.48
N GLY A 59 9.30 8.61 -21.91
CA GLY A 59 8.74 9.68 -21.10
C GLY A 59 7.98 9.20 -19.86
N GLU A 60 7.19 8.14 -19.99
CA GLU A 60 6.46 7.53 -18.86
C GLU A 60 7.41 6.83 -17.90
N TYR A 61 8.38 6.08 -18.42
CA TYR A 61 9.40 5.42 -17.60
C TYR A 61 10.17 6.43 -16.73
N LEU A 62 10.64 7.52 -17.34
CA LEU A 62 11.37 8.56 -16.61
C LEU A 62 10.47 9.41 -15.71
N THR A 63 9.18 9.53 -16.03
CA THR A 63 8.18 10.15 -15.14
C THR A 63 8.07 9.33 -13.85
N ASP A 64 7.90 8.01 -13.94
CA ASP A 64 7.84 7.14 -12.77
C ASP A 64 9.14 7.14 -11.97
N ALA A 65 10.28 7.13 -12.67
CA ALA A 65 11.60 7.12 -12.04
C ALA A 65 11.82 8.34 -11.13
N VAL A 66 11.34 9.53 -11.52
CA VAL A 66 11.43 10.72 -10.67
C VAL A 66 10.30 10.82 -9.65
N MET A 67 9.07 10.37 -9.99
CA MET A 67 7.93 10.42 -9.06
C MET A 67 8.12 9.51 -7.85
N TYR A 68 8.77 8.37 -8.05
CA TYR A 68 9.01 7.37 -7.01
C TYR A 68 10.49 7.29 -6.60
N SER A 69 11.25 8.34 -6.87
CA SER A 69 12.66 8.43 -6.50
C SER A 69 12.85 8.32 -4.97
N LYS A 70 13.90 7.60 -4.57
CA LYS A 70 14.36 7.47 -3.19
C LYS A 70 15.44 8.49 -2.82
N SER A 71 15.66 9.50 -3.66
CA SER A 71 16.68 10.53 -3.43
C SER A 71 16.45 11.24 -2.08
N PRO A 72 17.43 11.20 -1.16
CA PRO A 72 17.35 11.95 0.09
C PRO A 72 17.26 13.46 -0.15
N LEU A 73 17.92 13.96 -1.21
CA LEU A 73 17.83 15.36 -1.57
C LEU A 73 16.42 15.71 -2.06
N PHE A 74 15.77 14.85 -2.85
CA PHE A 74 14.38 15.08 -3.24
C PHE A 74 13.45 15.15 -2.02
N ALA A 75 13.58 14.22 -1.06
CA ALA A 75 12.82 14.26 0.19
C ALA A 75 13.05 15.57 0.99
N ALA A 76 14.29 16.06 1.06
CA ALA A 76 14.60 17.34 1.69
C ALA A 76 13.99 18.55 0.96
N ILE A 77 13.94 18.52 -0.39
CA ILE A 77 13.28 19.54 -1.20
C ILE A 77 11.77 19.57 -0.93
N VAL A 78 11.13 18.41 -0.83
CA VAL A 78 9.69 18.30 -0.56
C VAL A 78 9.35 18.86 0.82
N LYS A 79 10.18 18.55 1.83
CA LYS A 79 10.03 19.04 3.21
C LYS A 79 10.19 20.55 3.31
N GLU A 80 11.19 21.11 2.62
CA GLU A 80 11.48 22.54 2.67
C GLU A 80 11.94 23.04 1.27
N PRO A 81 10.99 23.51 0.44
CA PRO A 81 11.24 23.84 -0.96
C PRO A 81 11.77 25.28 -1.09
N THR A 82 13.01 25.51 -0.68
CA THR A 82 13.68 26.81 -0.89
C THR A 82 13.91 27.09 -2.38
N GLU A 83 14.11 28.36 -2.75
CA GLU A 83 14.32 28.73 -4.16
C GLU A 83 15.54 28.06 -4.79
N ALA A 84 16.64 27.91 -4.05
CA ALA A 84 17.82 27.19 -4.52
C ALA A 84 17.52 25.69 -4.79
N ARG A 85 16.78 25.06 -3.87
CA ARG A 85 16.34 23.65 -3.95
C ARG A 85 15.40 23.41 -5.14
N LYS A 86 14.42 24.29 -5.34
CA LYS A 86 13.53 24.24 -6.52
C LYS A 86 14.28 24.40 -7.82
N LYS A 87 15.28 25.30 -7.89
CA LYS A 87 16.12 25.47 -9.09
C LYS A 87 16.93 24.21 -9.42
N ALA A 88 17.49 23.54 -8.41
CA ALA A 88 18.18 22.26 -8.63
C ALA A 88 17.24 21.19 -9.19
N LEU A 89 16.03 21.05 -8.62
CA LEU A 89 15.03 20.14 -9.16
C LEU A 89 14.58 20.51 -10.58
N ALA A 90 14.37 21.81 -10.85
CA ALA A 90 13.98 22.29 -12.16
C ALA A 90 15.05 22.03 -13.23
N TYR A 91 16.33 22.12 -12.87
CA TYR A 91 17.44 21.74 -13.73
C TYR A 91 17.36 20.27 -14.14
N ASP A 92 17.20 19.36 -13.18
CA ASP A 92 17.08 17.92 -13.44
C ASP A 92 15.88 17.60 -14.32
N ILE A 93 14.71 18.17 -14.00
CA ILE A 93 13.48 18.00 -14.77
C ILE A 93 13.64 18.52 -16.21
N ALA A 94 14.32 19.65 -16.40
CA ALA A 94 14.61 20.19 -17.74
C ALA A 94 15.57 19.29 -18.52
N LEU A 95 16.58 18.74 -17.85
CA LEU A 95 17.53 17.81 -18.46
C LEU A 95 16.84 16.51 -18.88
N ILE A 96 16.05 15.89 -18.00
CA ILE A 96 15.25 14.70 -18.30
C ILE A 96 14.30 14.95 -19.48
N LYS A 97 13.61 16.10 -19.49
CA LYS A 97 12.74 16.49 -20.60
C LYS A 97 13.52 16.57 -21.93
N LYS A 98 14.75 17.08 -21.89
CA LYS A 98 15.63 17.13 -23.07
C LYS A 98 16.03 15.74 -23.53
N ILE A 99 16.36 14.83 -22.60
CA ILE A 99 16.67 13.42 -22.91
C ILE A 99 15.49 12.78 -23.62
N VAL A 100 14.28 12.87 -23.07
CA VAL A 100 13.07 12.29 -23.68
C VAL A 100 12.82 12.83 -25.09
N LYS A 101 13.11 14.12 -25.32
CA LYS A 101 12.93 14.76 -26.62
C LYS A 101 14.00 14.36 -27.65
N GLU A 102 15.27 14.24 -27.22
CA GLU A 102 16.41 14.05 -28.11
C GLU A 102 16.74 12.57 -28.32
N TYR A 103 16.66 11.72 -27.29
CA TYR A 103 16.97 10.29 -27.32
C TYR A 103 15.78 9.48 -27.83
N THR A 104 15.34 9.81 -29.05
CA THR A 104 14.39 8.97 -29.79
C THR A 104 15.14 7.81 -30.41
N ALA A 105 14.47 6.67 -30.60
CA ALA A 105 15.07 5.50 -31.23
C ALA A 105 15.70 5.86 -32.59
N SER A 106 14.96 6.55 -33.46
CA SER A 106 15.48 7.07 -34.73
C SER A 106 16.72 7.96 -34.58
N ALA A 107 16.71 8.92 -33.65
CA ALA A 107 17.84 9.84 -33.46
C ALA A 107 19.08 9.13 -32.92
N VAL A 108 18.92 8.18 -31.98
CA VAL A 108 20.04 7.38 -31.46
C VAL A 108 20.59 6.46 -32.54
N LYS A 109 19.74 5.76 -33.30
CA LYS A 109 20.16 4.90 -34.42
C LYS A 109 20.97 5.68 -35.46
N LYS A 110 20.48 6.87 -35.83
CA LYS A 110 21.19 7.77 -36.76
C LYS A 110 22.54 8.20 -36.19
N ALA A 111 22.56 8.67 -34.93
CA ALA A 111 23.80 9.12 -34.29
C ALA A 111 24.85 8.01 -34.17
N LEU A 112 24.43 6.76 -33.96
CA LEU A 112 25.32 5.60 -33.93
C LEU A 112 25.85 5.22 -35.32
N ALA A 113 25.00 5.27 -36.35
CA ALA A 113 25.39 4.99 -37.73
C ALA A 113 26.37 6.03 -38.30
N ASP A 114 26.25 7.29 -37.86
CA ASP A 114 27.12 8.39 -38.29
C ASP A 114 28.53 8.35 -37.62
N ILE A 115 28.78 7.41 -36.70
CA ILE A 115 30.10 7.29 -36.06
C ILE A 115 31.12 6.71 -37.04
N ALA A 116 32.28 7.35 -37.14
CA ALA A 116 33.38 6.88 -37.98
C ALA A 116 33.78 5.43 -37.63
N GLY A 117 33.74 4.55 -38.63
CA GLY A 117 34.07 3.13 -38.47
C GLY A 117 32.93 2.24 -37.98
N ALA A 118 31.69 2.74 -37.91
CA ALA A 118 30.52 1.90 -37.68
C ALA A 118 30.36 0.86 -38.81
N THR A 119 30.19 -0.40 -38.43
CA THR A 119 30.00 -1.56 -39.31
C THR A 119 28.64 -2.23 -39.12
N ALA A 120 27.97 -1.98 -37.98
CA ALA A 120 26.68 -2.57 -37.67
C ALA A 120 25.52 -1.91 -38.41
N ASP A 121 24.50 -2.71 -38.74
CA ASP A 121 23.24 -2.21 -39.31
C ASP A 121 22.32 -1.68 -38.19
N TYR A 122 22.59 -0.44 -37.77
CA TYR A 122 21.75 0.23 -36.77
C TYR A 122 20.32 0.46 -37.27
N ALA A 123 20.07 0.51 -38.58
CA ALA A 123 18.73 0.76 -39.13
C ALA A 123 17.77 -0.43 -38.89
N ALA A 124 18.31 -1.65 -38.83
CA ALA A 124 17.56 -2.87 -38.52
C ALA A 124 17.14 -2.99 -37.03
N LEU A 125 17.67 -2.14 -36.14
CA LEU A 125 17.30 -2.17 -34.73
C LEU A 125 15.85 -1.70 -34.50
N PRO A 126 15.13 -2.33 -33.54
CA PRO A 126 13.73 -2.03 -33.28
C PRO A 126 13.53 -0.59 -32.79
N GLU A 127 12.35 -0.04 -33.07
CA GLU A 127 11.92 1.25 -32.53
C GLU A 127 11.45 1.09 -31.07
N TYR A 128 11.66 2.13 -30.26
CA TYR A 128 10.98 2.32 -28.99
C TYR A 128 10.29 3.69 -28.99
N GLU A 129 9.18 3.79 -28.27
CA GLU A 129 8.40 5.02 -28.21
C GLU A 129 8.98 6.00 -27.20
N SER A 130 9.24 7.24 -27.62
CA SER A 130 9.75 8.28 -26.71
C SER A 130 8.66 8.85 -25.80
N GLY A 131 7.41 8.90 -26.26
CA GLY A 131 6.29 9.46 -25.50
C GLY A 131 6.49 10.92 -25.12
N LYS A 132 5.91 11.33 -23.98
CA LYS A 132 5.98 12.71 -23.46
C LYS A 132 6.41 12.73 -22.00
N PHE A 133 7.22 13.71 -21.65
CA PHE A 133 7.54 14.04 -20.26
C PHE A 133 6.97 15.42 -19.93
N THR A 134 5.96 15.45 -19.06
CA THR A 134 5.14 16.66 -18.80
C THR A 134 5.27 17.20 -17.37
N LEU A 135 6.04 16.52 -16.52
CA LEU A 135 6.28 16.96 -15.15
C LEU A 135 7.01 18.30 -15.11
N THR A 136 6.64 19.11 -14.11
CA THR A 136 7.37 20.30 -13.69
C THR A 136 7.86 20.09 -12.26
N ALA A 137 8.89 20.83 -11.84
CA ALA A 137 9.38 20.78 -10.46
C ALA A 137 8.24 21.02 -9.45
N ASP A 138 7.40 22.04 -9.69
CA ASP A 138 6.26 22.34 -8.81
C ASP A 138 5.21 21.24 -8.78
N ARG A 139 4.89 20.62 -9.92
CA ARG A 139 3.94 19.49 -9.96
C ARG A 139 4.49 18.30 -9.19
N LEU A 140 5.78 18.02 -9.35
CA LEU A 140 6.45 16.91 -8.67
C LEU A 140 6.54 17.15 -7.15
N ILE A 141 6.87 18.36 -6.71
CA ILE A 141 6.84 18.74 -5.29
C ILE A 141 5.43 18.58 -4.73
N LYS A 142 4.40 19.15 -5.38
CA LYS A 142 3.01 19.04 -4.92
C LYS A 142 2.55 17.58 -4.83
N PHE A 143 2.91 16.76 -5.83
CA PHE A 143 2.63 15.33 -5.81
C PHE A 143 3.27 14.66 -4.59
N ALA A 144 4.56 14.91 -4.35
CA ALA A 144 5.28 14.29 -3.25
C ALA A 144 4.87 14.81 -1.86
N GLN A 145 4.43 16.07 -1.74
CA GLN A 145 3.85 16.60 -0.51
C GLN A 145 2.54 15.90 -0.14
N LYS A 146 1.75 15.47 -1.13
CA LYS A 146 0.49 14.75 -0.91
C LYS A 146 0.73 13.25 -0.69
N ASN A 147 1.66 12.64 -1.42
CA ASN A 147 1.79 11.18 -1.51
C ASN A 147 3.06 10.61 -0.86
N GLY A 148 3.95 11.47 -0.34
CA GLY A 148 5.28 11.08 0.12
C GLY A 148 6.30 10.97 -1.00
N THR A 149 7.46 10.38 -0.69
CA THR A 149 8.56 10.11 -1.63
C THR A 149 8.91 8.62 -1.62
N GLY A 150 9.66 8.16 -2.62
CA GLY A 150 10.15 6.78 -2.69
C GLY A 150 9.04 5.75 -2.69
N ASP A 151 9.20 4.69 -1.89
CA ASP A 151 8.22 3.60 -1.82
C ASP A 151 6.85 4.07 -1.33
N PHE A 152 6.78 5.06 -0.43
CA PHE A 152 5.51 5.60 0.06
C PHE A 152 4.75 6.37 -1.01
N ALA A 153 5.44 6.95 -2.00
CA ALA A 153 4.77 7.56 -3.15
C ALA A 153 4.15 6.52 -4.08
N LYS A 154 4.78 5.35 -4.18
CA LYS A 154 4.38 4.28 -5.11
C LYS A 154 3.34 3.33 -4.53
N TYR A 155 3.44 3.01 -3.25
CA TYR A 155 2.63 1.99 -2.60
C TYR A 155 1.87 2.56 -1.40
N LYS A 156 0.61 2.16 -1.26
CA LYS A 156 -0.25 2.56 -0.14
C LYS A 156 -0.15 1.65 1.07
N ALA A 157 0.18 0.36 0.87
CA ALA A 157 0.24 -0.63 1.93
C ALA A 157 1.61 -1.33 1.99
N PHE A 158 2.00 -1.70 3.20
CA PHE A 158 3.26 -2.37 3.50
C PHE A 158 3.02 -3.45 4.55
N THR A 159 3.88 -4.48 4.59
CA THR A 159 3.99 -5.40 5.72
C THR A 159 5.34 -5.19 6.38
N PHE A 160 5.37 -5.06 7.70
CA PHE A 160 6.62 -4.98 8.46
C PHE A 160 7.12 -6.39 8.80
N ARG A 161 8.31 -6.75 8.33
CA ARG A 161 8.96 -8.05 8.62
C ARG A 161 10.46 -7.90 8.71
N GLY A 162 11.08 -8.53 9.71
CA GLY A 162 12.53 -8.55 9.87
C GLY A 162 13.17 -7.15 9.88
N GLY A 163 12.53 -6.18 10.53
CA GLY A 163 13.02 -4.80 10.62
C GLY A 163 12.87 -3.97 9.34
N LYS A 164 12.10 -4.44 8.35
CA LYS A 164 11.92 -3.75 7.06
C LYS A 164 10.46 -3.61 6.67
N LEU A 165 10.16 -2.57 5.89
CA LEU A 165 8.88 -2.39 5.23
C LEU A 165 8.92 -3.04 3.85
N ILE A 166 8.04 -4.01 3.64
CA ILE A 166 7.88 -4.70 2.37
C ILE A 166 6.61 -4.16 1.70
N PRO A 167 6.69 -3.56 0.50
CA PRO A 167 5.52 -3.06 -0.20
C PRO A 167 4.52 -4.16 -0.55
N VAL A 168 3.23 -3.85 -0.47
CA VAL A 168 2.15 -4.70 -0.97
C VAL A 168 1.70 -4.14 -2.31
N GLU A 169 1.94 -4.90 -3.38
CA GLU A 169 1.66 -4.44 -4.76
C GLU A 169 0.18 -4.48 -5.11
N HIS A 170 -0.55 -5.46 -4.57
CA HIS A 170 -1.97 -5.65 -4.82
C HIS A 170 -2.75 -5.58 -3.51
N ILE A 171 -3.47 -4.49 -3.33
CA ILE A 171 -4.32 -4.25 -2.16
C ILE A 171 -5.72 -4.81 -2.47
N ASP A 172 -6.36 -5.36 -1.44
CA ASP A 172 -7.77 -5.78 -1.47
C ASP A 172 -8.66 -4.60 -1.94
N PRO A 173 -9.44 -4.71 -3.03
CA PRO A 173 -10.19 -3.60 -3.61
C PRO A 173 -11.42 -3.18 -2.80
N ILE A 174 -11.69 -3.87 -1.67
CA ILE A 174 -12.85 -3.63 -0.81
C ILE A 174 -13.05 -2.16 -0.46
N ARG A 175 -14.30 -1.70 -0.51
CA ARG A 175 -14.74 -0.34 -0.22
C ARG A 175 -15.65 -0.31 1.00
N LEU A 176 -15.81 0.88 1.60
CA LEU A 176 -16.72 1.01 2.75
C LEU A 176 -18.17 0.69 2.37
N THR A 177 -18.55 0.97 1.12
CA THR A 177 -19.86 0.67 0.54
C THR A 177 -20.17 -0.81 0.44
N ASP A 178 -19.17 -1.68 0.53
CA ASP A 178 -19.35 -3.14 0.48
C ASP A 178 -19.77 -3.71 1.86
N LEU A 179 -19.60 -2.92 2.92
CA LEU A 179 -19.86 -3.32 4.30
C LEU A 179 -21.30 -2.98 4.72
N LYS A 180 -22.28 -3.55 4.02
CA LYS A 180 -23.71 -3.29 4.21
C LYS A 180 -24.17 -3.60 5.65
N ASN A 181 -25.01 -2.75 6.23
CA ASN A 181 -25.56 -2.87 7.58
C ASN A 181 -24.55 -2.77 8.75
N TYR A 182 -23.33 -2.29 8.48
CA TYR A 182 -22.31 -1.97 9.50
C TYR A 182 -21.90 -0.50 9.46
N GLU A 183 -22.78 0.38 8.98
CA GLU A 183 -22.59 1.82 8.86
C GLU A 183 -22.17 2.45 10.19
N LEU A 184 -22.83 2.10 11.29
CA LEU A 184 -22.51 2.67 12.61
C LEU A 184 -21.10 2.31 13.07
N GLN A 185 -20.69 1.05 12.91
CA GLN A 185 -19.37 0.58 13.30
C GLN A 185 -18.28 1.15 12.41
N ARG A 186 -18.49 1.15 11.08
CA ARG A 186 -17.51 1.68 10.14
C ARG A 186 -17.38 3.20 10.24
N ASN A 187 -18.47 3.93 10.49
CA ASN A 187 -18.45 5.39 10.61
C ASN A 187 -17.61 5.85 11.80
N GLN A 188 -17.58 5.11 12.91
CA GLN A 188 -16.67 5.41 14.02
C GLN A 188 -15.19 5.31 13.60
N VAL A 189 -14.83 4.30 12.79
CA VAL A 189 -13.48 4.19 12.23
C VAL A 189 -13.19 5.35 11.27
N VAL A 190 -14.16 5.69 10.41
CA VAL A 190 -14.08 6.80 9.45
C VAL A 190 -13.83 8.12 10.15
N GLU A 191 -14.65 8.48 11.14
CA GLU A 191 -14.56 9.73 11.88
C GLU A 191 -13.19 9.86 12.57
N ASN A 192 -12.72 8.79 13.22
CA ASN A 192 -11.41 8.76 13.85
C ASN A 192 -10.26 8.88 12.84
N THR A 193 -10.36 8.21 11.68
CA THR A 193 -9.37 8.33 10.61
C THR A 193 -9.38 9.73 9.98
N ILE A 194 -10.54 10.34 9.75
CA ILE A 194 -10.62 11.72 9.25
C ILE A 194 -9.98 12.68 10.24
N ALA A 195 -10.28 12.56 11.53
CA ALA A 195 -9.65 13.38 12.57
C ALA A 195 -8.12 13.25 12.51
N PHE A 196 -7.61 12.02 12.45
CA PHE A 196 -6.19 11.73 12.33
C PHE A 196 -5.55 12.35 11.09
N LEU A 197 -6.16 12.19 9.92
CA LEU A 197 -5.65 12.72 8.66
C LEU A 197 -5.61 14.26 8.62
N ASN A 198 -6.39 14.92 9.47
CA ASN A 198 -6.42 16.38 9.64
C ASN A 198 -5.50 16.86 10.78
N GLY A 199 -4.71 15.98 11.40
CA GLY A 199 -3.86 16.31 12.54
C GLY A 199 -4.64 16.64 13.81
N LEU A 200 -5.90 16.20 13.91
CA LEU A 200 -6.71 16.33 15.11
C LEU A 200 -6.50 15.12 16.03
N PRO A 201 -6.80 15.24 17.34
CA PRO A 201 -6.70 14.10 18.26
C PRO A 201 -7.49 12.89 17.77
N ALA A 202 -6.81 11.74 17.68
CA ALA A 202 -7.39 10.48 17.24
C ALA A 202 -6.86 9.31 18.08
N GLN A 203 -7.68 8.26 18.19
CA GLN A 203 -7.47 7.17 19.13
C GLN A 203 -6.98 5.90 18.42
N ASN A 204 -6.14 5.13 19.11
CA ASN A 204 -5.89 3.75 18.70
C ASN A 204 -7.21 2.97 18.80
N ALA A 205 -7.50 2.13 17.81
CA ALA A 205 -8.77 1.45 17.70
C ALA A 205 -8.64 -0.06 17.91
N LEU A 206 -9.54 -0.65 18.67
CA LEU A 206 -9.71 -2.09 18.80
C LEU A 206 -11.08 -2.49 18.26
N LEU A 207 -11.08 -3.19 17.13
CA LEU A 207 -12.28 -3.75 16.51
C LEU A 207 -12.46 -5.18 17.04
N TYR A 208 -13.49 -5.38 17.86
CA TYR A 208 -13.80 -6.65 18.50
C TYR A 208 -15.07 -7.26 17.92
N GLY A 209 -15.14 -8.58 17.89
CA GLY A 209 -16.41 -9.31 17.78
C GLY A 209 -16.34 -10.52 16.87
N ASP A 210 -17.47 -10.94 16.31
CA ASP A 210 -17.60 -12.23 15.67
C ASP A 210 -16.84 -12.33 14.34
N ARG A 211 -16.40 -13.56 14.02
CA ARG A 211 -15.70 -13.85 12.76
C ARG A 211 -16.61 -13.59 11.57
N GLY A 212 -16.05 -13.03 10.50
CA GLY A 212 -16.78 -12.79 9.25
C GLY A 212 -17.69 -11.55 9.24
N CYS A 213 -17.64 -10.70 10.27
CA CYS A 213 -18.45 -9.48 10.37
C CYS A 213 -17.76 -8.21 9.85
N GLY A 214 -16.65 -8.33 9.11
CA GLY A 214 -16.06 -7.18 8.41
C GLY A 214 -15.07 -6.32 9.21
N LYS A 215 -14.53 -6.78 10.36
CA LYS A 215 -13.55 -6.04 11.17
C LYS A 215 -12.29 -5.64 10.37
N SER A 216 -11.55 -6.63 9.87
CA SER A 216 -10.33 -6.39 9.09
C SER A 216 -10.66 -5.75 7.73
N SER A 217 -11.81 -6.09 7.16
CA SER A 217 -12.35 -5.47 5.94
C SER A 217 -12.60 -3.97 6.10
N THR A 218 -13.12 -3.52 7.25
CA THR A 218 -13.33 -2.09 7.56
C THR A 218 -12.01 -1.35 7.53
N ILE A 219 -10.98 -1.89 8.17
CA ILE A 219 -9.65 -1.30 8.19
C ILE A 219 -9.08 -1.24 6.76
N LYS A 220 -9.15 -2.33 6.00
CA LYS A 220 -8.66 -2.36 4.61
C LYS A 220 -9.41 -1.38 3.71
N ALA A 221 -10.73 -1.27 3.85
CA ALA A 221 -11.55 -0.37 3.06
C ALA A 221 -11.17 1.11 3.29
N ILE A 222 -10.85 1.49 4.53
CA ILE A 222 -10.37 2.84 4.85
C ILE A 222 -9.13 3.22 4.03
N LEU A 223 -8.21 2.28 3.76
CA LEU A 223 -7.05 2.54 2.92
C LEU A 223 -7.40 2.94 1.49
N ASN A 224 -8.49 2.36 0.95
CA ASN A 224 -8.95 2.64 -0.40
C ASN A 224 -9.71 3.98 -0.49
N GLU A 225 -10.29 4.47 0.61
CA GLU A 225 -10.99 5.76 0.64
C GLU A 225 -10.06 6.97 0.73
N TYR A 226 -8.86 6.81 1.32
CA TYR A 226 -7.98 7.94 1.62
C TYR A 226 -6.58 7.80 0.98
N ASP A 227 -6.32 8.56 -0.07
CA ASP A 227 -5.03 8.53 -0.80
C ASP A 227 -3.82 8.94 0.03
N GLN A 228 -4.00 9.81 1.02
CA GLN A 228 -2.94 10.34 1.89
C GLN A 228 -2.58 9.39 3.05
N LEU A 229 -3.36 8.33 3.24
CA LEU A 229 -3.14 7.33 4.27
C LEU A 229 -2.17 6.25 3.78
N ARG A 230 -1.28 5.81 4.67
CA ARG A 230 -0.50 4.59 4.48
C ARG A 230 -0.87 3.57 5.53
N MET A 231 -0.88 2.31 5.13
CA MET A 231 -1.20 1.20 6.02
C MET A 231 -0.01 0.27 6.15
N ILE A 232 0.28 -0.15 7.37
CA ILE A 232 1.37 -1.06 7.66
C ILE A 232 0.81 -2.23 8.44
N GLU A 233 0.74 -3.38 7.79
CA GLU A 233 0.45 -4.63 8.46
C GLU A 233 1.63 -4.99 9.35
N LEU A 234 1.35 -5.11 10.66
CA LEU A 234 2.28 -5.59 11.65
C LEU A 234 1.86 -7.00 12.06
N PRO A 235 2.54 -8.05 11.57
CA PRO A 235 2.29 -9.41 12.02
C PRO A 235 2.47 -9.51 13.53
N LYS A 236 1.64 -10.30 14.21
CA LYS A 236 1.75 -10.48 15.67
C LYS A 236 3.15 -10.91 16.11
N ALA A 237 3.87 -11.69 15.31
CA ALA A 237 5.24 -12.11 15.59
C ALA A 237 6.24 -10.94 15.66
N GLU A 238 5.94 -9.82 15.00
CA GLU A 238 6.84 -8.67 14.81
C GLU A 238 6.53 -7.51 15.78
N ILE A 239 5.59 -7.68 16.73
CA ILE A 239 5.21 -6.63 17.71
C ILE A 239 6.43 -6.09 18.48
N ALA A 240 7.46 -6.91 18.70
CA ALA A 240 8.69 -6.49 19.35
C ALA A 240 9.42 -5.36 18.58
N GLY A 241 9.28 -5.30 17.26
CA GLY A 241 9.89 -4.27 16.40
C GLY A 241 9.04 -3.00 16.25
N LEU A 242 7.95 -2.84 17.02
CA LEU A 242 7.07 -1.67 16.94
C LEU A 242 7.80 -0.35 17.23
N GLY A 243 8.77 -0.36 18.15
CA GLY A 243 9.61 0.81 18.44
C GLY A 243 10.46 1.24 17.25
N ASP A 244 11.12 0.28 16.59
CA ASP A 244 11.90 0.55 15.37
C ASP A 244 10.99 1.05 14.24
N LEU A 245 9.79 0.48 14.12
CA LEU A 245 8.78 0.93 13.18
C LEU A 245 8.39 2.39 13.42
N TYR A 246 8.19 2.80 14.68
CA TYR A 246 7.90 4.19 15.01
C TYR A 246 9.07 5.11 14.65
N ALA A 247 10.30 4.70 14.96
CA ALA A 247 11.50 5.47 14.65
C ALA A 247 11.68 5.70 13.13
N MET A 248 11.32 4.73 12.30
CA MET A 248 11.38 4.85 10.84
C MET A 248 10.34 5.83 10.26
N LEU A 249 9.16 5.94 10.90
CA LEU A 249 8.00 6.63 10.31
C LEU A 249 7.77 8.04 10.86
N LYS A 250 8.22 8.34 12.09
CA LYS A 250 7.88 9.57 12.81
C LYS A 250 8.20 10.87 12.06
N ASP A 251 9.26 10.88 11.25
CA ASP A 251 9.74 12.07 10.54
C ASP A 251 9.18 12.18 9.10
N ILE A 252 8.37 11.21 8.70
CA ILE A 252 7.75 11.18 7.38
C ILE A 252 6.43 11.96 7.44
N PRO A 253 6.22 12.98 6.57
CA PRO A 253 5.04 13.85 6.60
C PRO A 253 3.81 13.17 5.99
N MET A 254 3.49 11.96 6.46
CA MET A 254 2.37 11.13 6.05
C MET A 254 1.74 10.49 7.29
N HIS A 255 0.48 10.10 7.16
CA HIS A 255 -0.26 9.42 8.21
C HIS A 255 -0.22 7.91 8.02
N PHE A 256 0.13 7.19 9.09
CA PHE A 256 0.26 5.74 9.08
C PHE A 256 -0.73 5.09 10.04
N ILE A 257 -1.48 4.11 9.53
CA ILE A 257 -2.22 3.17 10.39
C ILE A 257 -1.46 1.85 10.40
N VAL A 258 -0.96 1.48 11.57
CA VAL A 258 -0.37 0.17 11.83
C VAL A 258 -1.48 -0.79 12.20
N THR A 259 -1.65 -1.86 11.42
CA THR A 259 -2.74 -2.82 11.61
C THR A 259 -2.23 -4.12 12.20
N ILE A 260 -2.90 -4.61 13.25
CA ILE A 260 -2.59 -5.92 13.86
C ILE A 260 -3.85 -6.79 13.79
N ASP A 261 -3.83 -7.83 12.95
CA ASP A 261 -4.97 -8.71 12.77
C ASP A 261 -4.96 -9.88 13.79
N ASP A 262 -6.14 -10.26 14.27
CA ASP A 262 -6.37 -11.33 15.25
C ASP A 262 -5.50 -11.24 16.51
N LEU A 263 -5.46 -10.03 17.10
CA LEU A 263 -4.74 -9.72 18.34
C LEU A 263 -5.23 -10.62 19.48
N THR A 264 -4.41 -11.62 19.81
CA THR A 264 -4.61 -12.54 20.93
C THR A 264 -3.27 -13.03 21.47
N PHE A 265 -3.08 -13.08 22.78
CA PHE A 265 -1.83 -13.42 23.48
C PHE A 265 -1.96 -14.69 24.32
N THR A 266 -0.84 -15.27 24.72
CA THR A 266 -0.76 -16.23 25.84
C THR A 266 -0.39 -15.47 27.12
N GLN A 267 -0.51 -16.07 28.31
CA GLN A 267 -0.15 -15.39 29.57
C GLN A 267 1.31 -14.89 29.56
N ASP A 268 2.27 -15.72 29.16
CA ASP A 268 3.70 -15.36 29.17
C ASP A 268 4.18 -14.67 27.88
N ASP A 269 3.27 -14.04 27.13
CA ASP A 269 3.61 -13.43 25.85
C ASP A 269 4.25 -12.05 26.06
N GLU A 270 5.57 -11.95 26.02
CA GLU A 270 6.31 -10.68 26.19
C GLU A 270 5.80 -9.55 25.26
N ARG A 271 5.26 -9.89 24.09
CA ARG A 271 4.66 -8.94 23.14
C ARG A 271 3.47 -8.17 23.72
N PHE A 272 2.76 -8.76 24.69
CA PHE A 272 1.68 -8.10 25.41
C PHE A 272 2.21 -6.88 26.17
N GLY A 273 3.30 -7.05 26.93
CA GLY A 273 3.93 -5.98 27.69
C GLY A 273 4.45 -4.86 26.78
N ILE A 274 5.07 -5.23 25.65
CA ILE A 274 5.58 -4.28 24.66
C ILE A 274 4.44 -3.44 24.06
N LEU A 275 3.35 -4.08 23.62
CA LEU A 275 2.21 -3.38 23.05
C LEU A 275 1.56 -2.47 24.10
N LYS A 276 1.36 -2.95 25.32
CA LYS A 276 0.81 -2.17 26.43
C LYS A 276 1.65 -0.94 26.73
N ALA A 277 2.96 -1.10 26.89
CA ALA A 277 3.88 0.00 27.15
C ALA A 277 3.91 1.04 26.01
N THR A 278 3.79 0.58 24.77
CA THR A 278 3.72 1.46 23.59
C THR A 278 2.42 2.27 23.57
N LEU A 279 1.29 1.65 23.88
CA LEU A 279 0.00 2.34 23.98
C LEU A 279 -0.05 3.32 25.16
N ASP A 280 0.66 3.03 26.25
CA ASP A 280 0.78 3.88 27.44
C ASP A 280 1.70 5.10 27.22
N GLY A 281 2.50 5.09 26.15
CA GLY A 281 3.49 6.13 25.86
C GLY A 281 4.68 6.13 26.83
N SER A 282 4.93 5.03 27.55
CA SER A 282 5.92 4.97 28.64
C SER A 282 7.37 4.84 28.18
N LEU A 283 7.60 4.43 26.92
CA LEU A 283 8.95 4.23 26.34
C LEU A 283 9.35 5.36 25.37
N SER A 284 8.39 6.03 24.75
CA SER A 284 8.58 7.11 23.78
C SER A 284 7.25 7.84 23.62
N ALA A 285 7.26 9.17 23.44
CA ALA A 285 6.06 9.87 23.01
C ALA A 285 5.60 9.26 21.67
N ARG A 286 4.33 8.83 21.61
CA ARG A 286 3.73 8.28 20.40
C ARG A 286 3.82 9.33 19.28
N PRO A 287 4.31 9.00 18.08
CA PRO A 287 4.32 9.94 16.97
C PRO A 287 2.90 10.35 16.58
N ASP A 288 2.68 11.64 16.36
CA ASP A 288 1.37 12.20 15.98
C ASP A 288 0.85 11.67 14.65
N ASN A 289 1.74 11.11 13.83
CA ASN A 289 1.45 10.60 12.50
C ASN A 289 1.24 9.09 12.44
N ILE A 290 1.10 8.39 13.59
CA ILE A 290 0.91 6.93 13.66
C ILE A 290 -0.27 6.56 14.57
N LEU A 291 -1.23 5.77 14.08
CA LEU A 291 -2.27 5.07 14.86
C LEU A 291 -2.08 3.55 14.80
N ILE A 292 -2.52 2.84 15.84
CA ILE A 292 -2.65 1.38 15.85
C ILE A 292 -4.13 1.01 15.75
N TYR A 293 -4.50 0.25 14.72
CA TYR A 293 -5.80 -0.40 14.58
C TYR A 293 -5.63 -1.91 14.71
N ALA A 294 -6.22 -2.50 15.75
CA ALA A 294 -6.16 -3.93 16.00
C ALA A 294 -7.54 -4.57 15.79
N THR A 295 -7.56 -5.82 15.32
CA THR A 295 -8.79 -6.64 15.32
C THR A 295 -8.65 -7.78 16.32
N THR A 296 -9.75 -8.21 16.93
CA THR A 296 -9.77 -9.45 17.71
C THR A 296 -11.09 -10.18 17.59
N ASN A 297 -11.03 -11.50 17.50
CA ASN A 297 -12.20 -12.38 17.51
C ASN A 297 -12.59 -12.84 18.91
N ARG A 298 -11.80 -12.48 19.93
CA ARG A 298 -12.01 -12.92 21.31
C ARG A 298 -12.30 -11.73 22.20
N ARG A 299 -13.22 -11.93 23.15
CA ARG A 299 -13.52 -10.91 24.16
C ARG A 299 -12.33 -10.70 25.11
N LYS A 300 -11.59 -11.77 25.39
CA LYS A 300 -10.33 -11.73 26.14
C LYS A 300 -9.15 -11.74 25.17
N LEU A 301 -8.26 -10.75 25.30
CA LEU A 301 -7.04 -10.69 24.52
C LEU A 301 -6.04 -11.77 24.96
N ILE A 302 -6.01 -12.15 26.24
CA ILE A 302 -5.17 -13.24 26.75
C ILE A 302 -5.94 -14.57 26.69
N LYS A 303 -5.29 -15.60 26.12
CA LYS A 303 -5.79 -16.99 26.07
C LYS A 303 -5.34 -17.73 27.32
N GLU A 304 -6.31 -18.28 28.06
CA GLU A 304 -6.07 -19.23 29.14
C GLU A 304 -5.60 -20.58 28.56
N THR A 305 -4.53 -21.16 29.10
CA THR A 305 -4.10 -22.52 28.75
C THR A 305 -4.93 -23.58 29.50
N TYR A 306 -4.79 -24.85 29.09
CA TYR A 306 -5.50 -25.96 29.76
C TYR A 306 -5.06 -26.15 31.23
N ALA A 307 -3.79 -25.85 31.56
CA ALA A 307 -3.28 -25.86 32.92
C ALA A 307 -3.87 -24.71 33.77
N ASP A 308 -4.10 -23.55 33.15
CA ASP A 308 -4.70 -22.38 33.83
C ASP A 308 -6.19 -22.59 34.16
N ARG A 309 -6.88 -23.43 33.38
CA ARG A 309 -8.27 -23.78 33.67
C ARG A 309 -8.42 -24.60 34.95
N SER A 310 -7.38 -25.36 35.31
CA SER A 310 -7.23 -26.06 36.59
C SER A 310 -6.59 -25.21 37.69
N ALA A 311 -6.18 -23.96 37.40
CA ALA A 311 -5.65 -23.04 38.39
C ALA A 311 -6.76 -22.39 39.24
N THR A 312 -6.36 -21.81 40.37
CA THR A 312 -7.22 -21.12 41.35
C THR A 312 -7.96 -19.94 40.74
N ASP A 313 -9.08 -19.53 41.33
CA ASP A 313 -9.89 -18.41 40.83
C ASP A 313 -9.11 -17.09 40.70
N VAL A 314 -8.06 -16.91 41.50
CA VAL A 314 -7.17 -15.73 41.48
C VAL A 314 -6.43 -15.59 40.14
N ASN A 315 -5.88 -16.68 39.60
CA ASN A 315 -5.15 -16.63 38.32
C ASN A 315 -6.08 -16.31 37.14
N LYS A 316 -7.38 -16.63 37.26
CA LYS A 316 -8.40 -16.33 36.25
C LYS A 316 -8.84 -14.87 36.31
N SER A 317 -8.94 -14.27 37.50
CA SER A 317 -9.22 -12.83 37.64
C SER A 317 -8.06 -12.00 37.10
N ASP A 318 -6.82 -12.38 37.40
CA ASP A 318 -5.64 -11.61 36.97
C ASP A 318 -5.52 -11.54 35.44
N ALA A 319 -5.74 -12.67 34.74
CA ALA A 319 -5.72 -12.69 33.27
C ALA A 319 -6.87 -11.89 32.62
N VAL A 320 -8.01 -11.77 33.31
CA VAL A 320 -9.15 -10.95 32.88
C VAL A 320 -8.82 -9.47 33.06
N ASP A 321 -8.31 -9.10 34.22
CA ASP A 321 -7.94 -7.73 34.55
C ASP A 321 -6.79 -7.24 33.66
N GLU A 322 -5.81 -8.09 33.35
CA GLU A 322 -4.77 -7.78 32.38
C GLU A 322 -5.32 -7.58 30.97
N SER A 323 -6.18 -8.49 30.49
CA SER A 323 -6.81 -8.36 29.17
C SER A 323 -7.61 -7.06 29.04
N MET A 324 -8.37 -6.69 30.09
CA MET A 324 -9.08 -5.41 30.15
C MET A 324 -8.11 -4.23 30.18
N SER A 325 -7.03 -4.33 30.97
CA SER A 325 -6.03 -3.27 31.08
C SER A 325 -5.35 -2.91 29.75
N LEU A 326 -5.22 -3.87 28.82
CA LEU A 326 -4.72 -3.60 27.47
C LEU A 326 -5.83 -3.03 26.56
N ALA A 327 -7.04 -3.59 26.64
CA ALA A 327 -8.17 -3.13 25.84
C ALA A 327 -8.53 -1.66 26.14
N ASP A 328 -8.48 -1.25 27.41
CA ASP A 328 -8.76 0.12 27.87
C ASP A 328 -7.77 1.16 27.33
N ARG A 329 -6.60 0.73 26.82
CA ARG A 329 -5.60 1.61 26.18
C ARG A 329 -5.91 1.91 24.72
N PHE A 330 -6.84 1.17 24.12
CA PHE A 330 -7.45 1.56 22.86
C PHE A 330 -8.58 2.54 23.17
N GLY A 331 -8.36 3.82 22.85
CA GLY A 331 -9.36 4.86 23.11
C GLY A 331 -10.66 4.65 22.33
N LEU A 332 -10.61 3.94 21.21
CA LEU A 332 -11.78 3.60 20.39
C LEU A 332 -12.02 2.10 20.40
N PHE A 333 -13.15 1.67 20.96
CA PHE A 333 -13.55 0.26 21.02
C PHE A 333 -14.84 0.03 20.24
N ILE A 334 -14.79 -0.80 19.20
CA ILE A 334 -15.91 -1.00 18.27
C ILE A 334 -16.29 -2.48 18.23
N THR A 335 -17.59 -2.76 18.42
CA THR A 335 -18.11 -4.13 18.47
C THR A 335 -18.86 -4.50 17.19
N PHE A 336 -18.44 -5.61 16.58
CA PHE A 336 -19.03 -6.22 15.40
C PHE A 336 -19.69 -7.56 15.76
N THR A 337 -21.01 -7.62 15.75
CA THR A 337 -21.78 -8.83 16.10
C THR A 337 -22.36 -9.50 14.86
N GLN A 338 -22.56 -10.81 14.90
CA GLN A 338 -23.28 -11.50 13.82
C GLN A 338 -24.65 -10.86 13.54
N PRO A 339 -25.05 -10.73 12.27
CA PRO A 339 -26.37 -10.22 11.92
C PRO A 339 -27.44 -11.21 12.35
N ASN A 340 -28.60 -10.69 12.74
CA ASN A 340 -29.81 -11.50 12.84
C ASN A 340 -30.27 -11.95 11.44
N ARG A 341 -31.32 -12.77 11.38
CA ARG A 341 -31.82 -13.31 10.12
C ARG A 341 -32.25 -12.23 9.13
N GLU A 342 -32.94 -11.20 9.60
CA GLU A 342 -33.46 -10.11 8.75
C GLU A 342 -32.32 -9.29 8.16
N ILE A 343 -31.35 -8.88 8.99
CA ILE A 343 -30.15 -8.14 8.55
C ILE A 343 -29.33 -9.00 7.57
N TYR A 344 -29.20 -10.30 7.83
CA TYR A 344 -28.48 -11.20 6.93
C TYR A 344 -29.11 -11.25 5.53
N PHE A 345 -30.44 -11.36 5.45
CA PHE A 345 -31.14 -11.33 4.17
C PHE A 345 -31.07 -9.98 3.48
N ASP A 346 -31.14 -8.90 4.25
CA ASP A 346 -30.96 -7.56 3.70
C ASP A 346 -29.56 -7.36 3.07
N ILE A 347 -28.50 -7.87 3.72
CA ILE A 347 -27.15 -7.89 3.13
C ILE A 347 -27.14 -8.72 1.84
N VAL A 348 -27.79 -9.89 1.82
CA VAL A 348 -27.85 -10.74 0.62
C VAL A 348 -28.54 -10.03 -0.53
N ARG A 349 -29.66 -9.35 -0.28
CA ARG A 349 -30.39 -8.56 -1.30
C ARG A 349 -29.51 -7.48 -1.89
N GLN A 350 -28.92 -6.63 -1.04
CA GLN A 350 -28.05 -5.55 -1.50
C GLN A 350 -26.85 -6.07 -2.31
N LEU A 351 -26.28 -7.20 -1.92
CA LEU A 351 -25.17 -7.82 -2.67
C LEU A 351 -25.61 -8.45 -4.00
N ALA A 352 -26.84 -8.96 -4.09
CA ALA A 352 -27.41 -9.48 -5.33
C ALA A 352 -27.78 -8.34 -6.30
N GLU A 353 -28.31 -7.25 -5.77
CA GLU A 353 -28.55 -6.00 -6.50
C GLU A 353 -27.25 -5.41 -7.05
N ASP A 354 -26.17 -5.37 -6.24
CA ASP A 354 -24.84 -4.91 -6.67
C ASP A 354 -24.26 -5.76 -7.84
N MET A 355 -24.81 -6.96 -8.09
CA MET A 355 -24.40 -7.88 -9.16
C MET A 355 -25.45 -8.05 -10.26
N ASP A 356 -26.52 -7.25 -10.25
CA ASP A 356 -27.63 -7.34 -11.22
C ASP A 356 -28.25 -8.75 -11.32
N ILE A 357 -28.30 -9.50 -10.20
CA ILE A 357 -28.89 -10.84 -10.17
C ILE A 357 -30.42 -10.73 -10.07
N GLU A 358 -31.11 -11.15 -11.14
CA GLU A 358 -32.58 -11.19 -11.19
C GLU A 358 -33.12 -12.54 -10.68
N ILE A 359 -33.63 -12.55 -9.45
CA ILE A 359 -34.25 -13.71 -8.79
C ILE A 359 -35.37 -13.23 -7.87
N ASP A 360 -36.41 -14.03 -7.69
CA ASP A 360 -37.47 -13.71 -6.72
C ASP A 360 -36.92 -13.66 -5.28
N ASP A 361 -37.36 -12.68 -4.49
CA ASP A 361 -36.86 -12.45 -3.13
C ASP A 361 -37.06 -13.67 -2.21
N SER A 362 -38.18 -14.37 -2.36
CA SER A 362 -38.46 -15.56 -1.55
C SER A 362 -37.51 -16.71 -1.93
N GLU A 363 -37.19 -16.87 -3.20
CA GLU A 363 -36.23 -17.87 -3.67
C GLU A 363 -34.81 -17.53 -3.20
N LEU A 364 -34.39 -16.28 -3.35
CA LEU A 364 -33.08 -15.77 -2.91
C LEU A 364 -32.86 -16.01 -1.42
N THR A 365 -33.81 -15.55 -0.59
CA THR A 365 -33.67 -15.65 0.87
C THR A 365 -33.74 -17.09 1.37
N GLN A 366 -34.53 -17.96 0.73
CA GLN A 366 -34.54 -19.39 1.04
C GLN A 366 -33.22 -20.07 0.68
N ALA A 367 -32.68 -19.80 -0.51
CA ALA A 367 -31.38 -20.34 -0.93
C ALA A 367 -30.25 -19.85 -0.02
N ALA A 368 -30.25 -18.56 0.33
CA ALA A 368 -29.29 -17.95 1.23
C ALA A 368 -29.32 -18.60 2.62
N GLU A 369 -30.52 -18.82 3.18
CA GLU A 369 -30.68 -19.47 4.48
C GLU A 369 -30.14 -20.91 4.46
N ARG A 370 -30.46 -21.68 3.42
CA ARG A 370 -29.91 -23.04 3.24
C ARG A 370 -28.37 -23.02 3.18
N PHE A 371 -27.80 -22.04 2.47
CA PHE A 371 -26.35 -21.87 2.37
C PHE A 371 -25.72 -21.51 3.72
N ALA A 372 -26.31 -20.56 4.45
CA ALA A 372 -25.84 -20.11 5.76
C ALA A 372 -25.82 -21.23 6.80
N LEU A 373 -26.90 -22.04 6.86
CA LEU A 373 -26.99 -23.19 7.77
C LEU A 373 -25.91 -24.23 7.48
N LYS A 374 -25.62 -24.52 6.20
CA LYS A 374 -24.54 -25.44 5.80
C LYS A 374 -23.14 -24.92 6.15
N ARG A 375 -22.95 -23.60 6.19
CA ARG A 375 -21.64 -22.95 6.45
C ARG A 375 -21.42 -22.56 7.91
N GLY A 376 -22.36 -22.89 8.81
CA GLY A 376 -22.18 -22.71 10.25
C GLY A 376 -22.62 -21.34 10.78
N GLY A 377 -23.52 -20.63 10.07
CA GLY A 377 -24.20 -19.44 10.59
C GLY A 377 -24.29 -18.29 9.61
N ARG A 378 -24.84 -17.17 10.10
CA ARG A 378 -25.07 -15.95 9.33
C ARG A 378 -23.95 -14.95 9.57
N SER A 379 -23.33 -14.47 8.51
CA SER A 379 -22.36 -13.37 8.55
C SER A 379 -22.26 -12.70 7.18
N PRO A 380 -21.83 -11.43 7.12
CA PRO A 380 -21.55 -10.74 5.86
C PRO A 380 -20.64 -11.53 4.93
N ARG A 381 -19.58 -12.18 5.47
CA ARG A 381 -18.71 -13.05 4.68
C ARG A 381 -19.48 -14.20 4.01
N ILE A 382 -20.39 -14.85 4.75
CA ILE A 382 -21.20 -15.95 4.21
C ILE A 382 -22.22 -15.43 3.19
N ALA A 383 -22.79 -14.23 3.40
CA ALA A 383 -23.67 -13.59 2.42
C ALA A 383 -22.93 -13.35 1.09
N ARG A 384 -21.73 -12.74 1.13
CA ARG A 384 -20.92 -12.52 -0.07
C ARG A 384 -20.59 -13.84 -0.79
N GLN A 385 -20.12 -14.84 -0.05
CA GLN A 385 -19.82 -16.18 -0.60
C GLN A 385 -21.04 -16.85 -1.23
N PHE A 386 -22.23 -16.66 -0.65
CA PHE A 386 -23.48 -17.17 -1.21
C PHE A 386 -23.81 -16.47 -2.53
N VAL A 387 -23.77 -15.14 -2.58
CA VAL A 387 -24.12 -14.39 -3.79
C VAL A 387 -23.11 -14.62 -4.91
N ASP A 388 -21.81 -14.68 -4.61
CA ASP A 388 -20.78 -15.03 -5.61
C ASP A 388 -21.02 -16.44 -6.18
N TRP A 389 -21.37 -17.39 -5.31
CA TRP A 389 -21.71 -18.75 -5.69
C TRP A 389 -23.00 -18.82 -6.53
N LEU A 390 -24.02 -18.05 -6.17
CA LEU A 390 -25.29 -17.96 -6.89
C LEU A 390 -25.05 -17.40 -8.29
N ASN A 391 -24.33 -16.28 -8.42
CA ASN A 391 -24.02 -15.68 -9.72
C ASN A 391 -23.30 -16.66 -10.65
N ALA A 392 -22.26 -17.33 -10.14
CA ALA A 392 -21.51 -18.32 -10.92
C ALA A 392 -22.40 -19.48 -11.40
N ARG A 393 -23.40 -19.89 -10.61
CA ARG A 393 -24.33 -20.96 -11.04
C ARG A 393 -25.31 -20.49 -12.09
N ILE A 394 -25.83 -19.26 -11.96
CA ILE A 394 -26.70 -18.65 -12.97
C ILE A 394 -25.98 -18.52 -14.31
N GLU A 395 -24.75 -17.99 -14.31
CA GLU A 395 -23.93 -17.86 -15.53
C GLU A 395 -23.64 -19.22 -16.20
N LEU A 396 -23.54 -20.28 -15.40
CA LEU A 396 -23.32 -21.65 -15.88
C LEU A 396 -24.61 -22.42 -16.20
N GLY A 397 -25.79 -21.82 -15.99
CA GLY A 397 -27.09 -22.48 -16.19
C GLY A 397 -27.34 -23.65 -15.23
N LEU A 398 -26.83 -23.58 -14.00
CA LEU A 398 -26.96 -24.62 -12.98
C LEU A 398 -28.03 -24.25 -11.94
N ASP A 399 -28.80 -25.24 -11.46
CA ASP A 399 -29.80 -25.07 -10.40
C ASP A 399 -29.17 -24.63 -9.06
N TYR A 400 -29.84 -23.84 -8.22
CA TYR A 400 -29.29 -23.31 -6.95
C TYR A 400 -30.17 -23.50 -5.70
#